data_AF-F2CXZ1-F1
#
_entry.id   AF-F2CXZ1-F1
#
_cell.length_a   1.000
_cell.length_b   1.000
_cell.length_c   1.000
_cell.angle_alpha   90.00
_cell.angle_beta   90.00
_cell.angle_gamma   90.00
#
_symmetry.space_group_name_H-M   'P 1'
#
loop_
_entity.id
_entity.type
_entity.pdbx_description
1 polymer ?
#
loop_
_entity_poly.entity_id
_entity_poly.type
_entity_poly.pdbx_seq_one_letter_code
_entity_poly.pdbx_strand_id
1 'polypeptide(L)'
;TESFSHPVVARSTGRKNEYEIIPRLRDIWAVYKNWKAGWTAEDFKNCEYEFVEIVGQTDSSIQVQPLGKVDGYRAVFRKEANVKTISKDEYPKFAHHVPCFHLTNEKAGKLRGCVELDPYSVPEVFLFTS
;
A
#
# COMPACT_ATOMS: atom_id res chain seq x y z
N THR A 1 -17.66 -12.10 8.03
CA THR A 1 -16.84 -11.11 7.30
C THR A 1 -16.87 -11.50 5.84
N GLU A 2 -17.29 -10.60 4.97
CA GLU A 2 -17.13 -10.77 3.52
C GLU A 2 -15.63 -10.81 3.21
N SER A 3 -15.18 -11.76 2.37
CA SER A 3 -13.77 -11.87 1.99
C SER A 3 -13.50 -10.95 0.80
N PHE A 4 -12.56 -10.02 0.95
CA PHE A 4 -12.12 -9.18 -0.15
C PHE A 4 -11.14 -9.93 -1.06
N SER A 5 -11.32 -9.80 -2.38
CA SER A 5 -10.36 -10.29 -3.37
C SER A 5 -10.36 -9.37 -4.58
N HIS A 6 -9.20 -9.18 -5.20
CA HIS A 6 -9.09 -8.44 -6.45
C HIS A 6 -7.96 -9.04 -7.32
N PRO A 7 -8.04 -8.90 -8.65
CA PRO A 7 -6.98 -9.38 -9.52
C PRO A 7 -5.71 -8.53 -9.36
N VAL A 8 -4.58 -9.21 -9.25
CA VAL A 8 -3.23 -8.62 -9.27
C VAL A 8 -2.50 -9.09 -10.52
N VAL A 9 -1.66 -8.24 -11.09
CA VAL A 9 -0.82 -8.66 -12.22
C VAL A 9 0.41 -9.36 -11.67
N ALA A 10 0.47 -10.66 -11.84
CA ALA A 10 1.57 -11.51 -11.40
C ALA A 10 2.32 -12.13 -12.59
N ARG A 11 3.62 -12.38 -12.39
CA ARG A 11 4.49 -13.10 -13.32
C ARG A 11 4.80 -14.49 -12.74
N SER A 12 4.69 -15.55 -13.55
CA SER A 12 5.20 -16.86 -13.13
C SER A 12 6.72 -16.84 -13.04
N THR A 13 7.28 -17.42 -11.97
CA THR A 13 8.73 -17.56 -11.82
C THR A 13 9.29 -18.78 -12.56
N GLY A 14 8.43 -19.57 -13.20
CA GLY A 14 8.77 -20.87 -13.79
C GLY A 14 8.73 -22.03 -12.80
N ARG A 15 8.62 -21.78 -11.49
CA ARG A 15 8.37 -22.82 -10.48
C ARG A 15 6.87 -23.03 -10.28
N LYS A 16 6.48 -24.27 -10.00
CA LYS A 16 5.08 -24.63 -9.79
C LYS A 16 4.52 -23.88 -8.57
N ASN A 17 3.38 -23.23 -8.75
CA ASN A 17 2.67 -22.46 -7.73
C ASN A 17 3.44 -21.27 -7.13
N GLU A 18 4.47 -20.77 -7.83
CA GLU A 18 5.24 -19.60 -7.41
C GLU A 18 5.04 -18.46 -8.42
N TYR A 19 4.73 -17.28 -7.89
CA TYR A 19 4.43 -16.09 -8.67
C TYR A 19 5.06 -14.87 -8.01
N GLU A 20 5.50 -13.93 -8.83
CA GLU A 20 6.00 -12.63 -8.39
C GLU A 20 5.00 -11.53 -8.76
N ILE A 21 4.69 -10.69 -7.79
CA ILE A 21 3.96 -9.44 -7.99
C ILE A 21 4.96 -8.32 -7.77
N ILE A 22 5.21 -7.53 -8.81
CA ILE A 22 6.19 -6.45 -8.77
C ILE A 22 5.43 -5.13 -8.62
N PRO A 23 5.64 -4.36 -7.53
CA PRO A 23 5.05 -3.04 -7.36
C PRO A 23 5.39 -2.12 -8.54
N ARG A 24 4.40 -1.35 -9.01
CA ARG A 24 4.54 -0.45 -10.16
C ARG A 24 4.37 0.99 -9.73
N LEU A 25 4.91 1.90 -10.54
CA LEU A 25 4.73 3.33 -10.33
C LEU A 25 3.24 3.68 -10.19
N ARG A 26 2.92 4.44 -9.13
CA ARG A 26 1.56 4.85 -8.71
C ARG A 26 0.68 3.76 -8.10
N ASP A 27 1.15 2.53 -7.97
CA ASP A 27 0.46 1.53 -7.15
C ASP A 27 0.42 1.99 -5.70
N ILE A 28 -0.66 1.64 -5.01
CA ILE A 28 -0.76 1.79 -3.56
C ILE A 28 -0.55 0.44 -2.92
N TRP A 29 0.32 0.40 -1.90
CA TRP A 29 0.63 -0.81 -1.17
C TRP A 29 0.47 -0.57 0.33
N ALA A 30 -0.06 -1.56 1.02
CA ALA A 30 0.10 -1.69 2.46
C ALA A 30 1.50 -2.25 2.75
N VAL A 31 2.24 -1.58 3.62
CA VAL A 31 3.56 -2.04 4.08
C VAL A 31 3.59 -2.15 5.60
N TYR A 32 4.19 -3.21 6.11
CA TYR A 32 4.32 -3.45 7.54
C TYR A 32 5.18 -2.37 8.22
N LYS A 33 4.66 -1.78 9.31
CA LYS A 33 5.39 -0.82 10.14
C LYS A 33 6.35 -1.55 11.06
N ASN A 34 7.52 -0.97 11.31
CA ASN A 34 8.52 -1.49 12.24
C ASN A 34 9.02 -2.93 11.95
N TRP A 35 8.89 -3.38 10.69
CA TRP A 35 9.39 -4.68 10.24
C TRP A 35 10.87 -4.88 10.56
N LYS A 36 11.23 -6.11 10.92
CA LYS A 36 12.62 -6.53 11.14
C LYS A 36 12.86 -7.89 10.51
N ALA A 37 14.10 -8.11 10.06
CA ALA A 37 14.55 -9.43 9.64
C ALA A 37 14.32 -10.46 10.77
N GLY A 38 13.76 -11.61 10.44
CA GLY A 38 13.44 -12.68 11.39
C GLY A 38 12.01 -12.70 11.94
N TRP A 39 11.12 -11.82 11.46
CA TRP A 39 9.69 -11.91 11.79
C TRP A 39 9.09 -13.27 11.45
N THR A 40 8.33 -13.79 12.41
CA THR A 40 7.55 -15.02 12.29
C THR A 40 6.17 -14.73 11.71
N ALA A 41 5.44 -15.79 11.37
CA ALA A 41 4.04 -15.65 10.92
C ALA A 41 3.13 -14.97 11.97
N GLU A 42 3.47 -15.03 13.25
CA GLU A 42 2.70 -14.39 14.32
C GLU A 42 3.00 -12.89 14.41
N ASP A 43 4.25 -12.48 14.18
CA ASP A 43 4.63 -11.07 14.11
C ASP A 43 3.87 -10.36 12.96
N PHE A 44 3.78 -11.00 11.79
CA PHE A 44 3.03 -10.47 10.65
C PHE A 44 1.51 -10.36 10.91
N LYS A 45 0.93 -11.25 11.72
CA LYS A 45 -0.50 -11.21 12.06
C LYS A 45 -0.87 -10.05 12.97
N ASN A 46 0.05 -9.65 13.85
CA ASN A 46 -0.19 -8.64 14.87
C ASN A 46 0.39 -7.25 14.50
N CYS A 47 0.94 -7.12 13.30
CA CYS A 47 1.58 -5.89 12.87
C CYS A 47 0.59 -4.89 12.26
N GLU A 48 0.86 -3.60 12.51
CA GLU A 48 0.21 -2.49 11.81
C GLU A 48 0.76 -2.26 10.40
N TYR A 49 -0.08 -1.67 9.55
CA TYR A 49 0.31 -1.22 8.22
C TYR A 49 0.43 0.30 8.15
N GLU A 50 1.25 0.78 7.23
CA GLU A 50 1.11 2.11 6.62
C GLU A 50 0.82 1.93 5.13
N PHE A 51 0.10 2.90 4.53
CA PHE A 51 -0.13 2.91 3.09
C PHE A 51 0.90 3.78 2.40
N VAL A 52 1.41 3.32 1.27
CA VAL A 52 2.42 4.04 0.50
C VAL A 52 2.11 4.01 -1.00
N GLU A 53 2.42 5.11 -1.70
CA GLU A 53 2.42 5.18 -3.17
C GLU A 53 3.83 4.85 -3.68
N ILE A 54 3.94 3.99 -4.69
CA ILE A 54 5.22 3.75 -5.37
C ILE A 54 5.55 4.96 -6.25
N VAL A 55 6.67 5.62 -5.99
CA VAL A 55 7.10 6.84 -6.70
C VAL A 55 8.37 6.65 -7.51
N GLY A 56 9.06 5.53 -7.35
CA GLY A 56 10.23 5.18 -8.15
C GLY A 56 10.69 3.74 -7.89
N GLN A 57 11.43 3.18 -8.85
CA GLN A 57 12.00 1.84 -8.74
C GLN A 57 13.37 1.80 -9.41
N THR A 58 14.30 1.09 -8.79
CA THR A 58 15.60 0.73 -9.35
C THR A 58 15.79 -0.79 -9.28
N ASP A 59 16.91 -1.27 -9.80
CA ASP A 59 17.27 -2.69 -9.68
C ASP A 59 17.56 -3.13 -8.24
N SER A 60 17.70 -2.23 -7.27
CA SER A 60 18.06 -2.57 -5.88
C SER A 60 17.07 -2.06 -4.83
N SER A 61 16.14 -1.18 -5.20
CA SER A 61 15.24 -0.53 -4.25
C SER A 61 13.95 -0.02 -4.89
N ILE A 62 12.96 0.22 -4.04
CA ILE A 62 11.71 0.88 -4.39
C ILE A 62 11.60 2.16 -3.56
N GLN A 63 11.35 3.28 -4.22
CA GLN A 63 11.03 4.55 -3.57
C GLN A 63 9.53 4.63 -3.35
N VAL A 64 9.13 4.91 -2.12
CA VAL A 64 7.74 4.96 -1.70
C VAL A 64 7.44 6.27 -0.97
N GLN A 65 6.24 6.78 -1.14
CA GLN A 65 5.77 7.98 -0.45
C GLN A 65 4.59 7.60 0.46
N PRO A 66 4.72 7.75 1.79
CA PRO A 66 3.64 7.45 2.73
C PRO A 66 2.39 8.28 2.47
N LEU A 67 1.26 7.70 2.87
CA LEU A 67 -0.06 8.29 2.70
C LEU A 67 -0.70 8.51 4.08
N GLY A 68 -1.01 9.78 4.37
CA GLY A 68 -1.78 10.16 5.54
C GLY A 68 -3.28 10.24 5.22
N LYS A 69 -4.13 9.75 6.13
CA LYS A 69 -5.58 9.85 5.99
C LYS A 69 -6.02 11.32 6.00
N VAL A 70 -6.98 11.67 5.14
CA VAL A 70 -7.58 13.00 5.11
C VAL A 70 -8.82 13.03 6.00
N ASP A 71 -8.83 13.94 6.99
CA ASP A 71 -9.94 14.10 7.92
C ASP A 71 -11.25 14.44 7.21
N GLY A 72 -12.35 13.92 7.76
CA GLY A 72 -13.69 14.09 7.20
C GLY A 72 -14.00 13.21 5.99
N TYR A 73 -13.08 12.34 5.56
CA TYR A 73 -13.29 11.35 4.51
C TYR A 73 -13.02 9.93 5.02
N ARG A 74 -13.82 8.98 4.52
CA ARG A 74 -13.75 7.57 4.96
C ARG A 74 -12.45 6.90 4.51
N ALA A 75 -12.13 6.97 3.21
CA ALA A 75 -11.01 6.24 2.61
C ALA A 75 -10.13 7.13 1.71
N VAL A 76 -10.12 8.44 1.95
CA VAL A 76 -9.28 9.37 1.17
C VAL A 76 -7.98 9.62 1.91
N PHE A 77 -6.87 9.47 1.20
CA PHE A 77 -5.51 9.64 1.70
C PHE A 77 -4.73 10.62 0.83
N ARG A 78 -3.70 11.22 1.39
CA ARG A 78 -2.83 12.18 0.72
C ARG A 78 -1.38 11.83 0.99
N LYS A 79 -0.56 12.01 -0.04
CA LYS A 79 0.89 11.90 0.07
C LYS A 79 1.48 12.81 1.14
N GLU A 80 2.31 12.23 1.99
CA GLU A 80 3.17 12.95 2.92
C GLU A 80 4.42 13.48 2.23
N ALA A 81 5.15 14.42 2.86
CA ALA A 81 6.29 15.07 2.23
C ALA A 81 7.51 14.15 2.03
N ASN A 82 7.65 13.11 2.85
CA ASN A 82 8.88 12.33 2.95
C ASN A 82 8.86 11.11 2.04
N VAL A 83 9.78 11.04 1.07
CA VAL A 83 10.03 9.82 0.30
C VAL A 83 10.92 8.89 1.13
N LYS A 84 10.50 7.63 1.25
CA LYS A 84 11.25 6.54 1.87
C LYS A 84 11.81 5.62 0.78
N THR A 85 12.86 4.88 1.10
CA THR A 85 13.42 3.84 0.23
C THR A 85 13.28 2.50 0.95
N ILE A 86 12.76 1.49 0.25
CA ILE A 86 12.71 0.10 0.70
C ILE A 86 13.71 -0.67 -0.16
N SER A 87 14.76 -1.20 0.47
CA SER A 87 15.76 -2.02 -0.23
C SER A 87 15.22 -3.43 -0.52
N LYS A 88 15.87 -4.16 -1.44
CA LYS A 88 15.45 -5.52 -1.82
C LYS A 88 15.33 -6.50 -0.65
N ASP A 89 16.21 -6.41 0.33
CA ASP A 89 16.19 -7.23 1.54
C ASP A 89 14.99 -6.92 2.47
N GLU A 90 14.36 -5.75 2.28
CA GLU A 90 13.17 -5.32 3.00
C GLU A 90 11.86 -5.58 2.23
N TYR A 91 11.90 -6.18 1.03
CA TYR A 91 10.67 -6.46 0.26
C TYR A 91 9.61 -7.31 0.97
N PRO A 92 9.95 -8.19 1.94
CA PRO A 92 8.93 -8.85 2.77
C PRO A 92 8.02 -7.89 3.56
N LYS A 93 8.33 -6.58 3.60
CA LYS A 93 7.45 -5.54 4.16
C LYS A 93 6.19 -5.31 3.34
N PHE A 94 6.20 -5.60 2.03
CA PHE A 94 5.03 -5.45 1.18
C PHE A 94 4.01 -6.52 1.52
N ALA A 95 2.85 -6.10 2.01
CA ALA A 95 1.79 -6.99 2.45
C ALA A 95 0.81 -7.28 1.31
N HIS A 96 0.05 -6.26 0.89
CA HIS A 96 -0.88 -6.37 -0.21
C HIS A 96 -1.00 -5.07 -1.00
N HIS A 97 -1.35 -5.23 -2.27
CA HIS A 97 -1.73 -4.13 -3.15
C HIS A 97 -3.13 -3.63 -2.76
N VAL A 98 -3.33 -2.32 -2.83
CA VAL A 98 -4.57 -1.65 -2.42
C VAL A 98 -5.16 -0.96 -3.66
N PRO A 99 -6.30 -1.42 -4.18
CA PRO A 99 -6.96 -0.72 -5.27
C PRO A 99 -7.31 0.71 -4.87
N CYS A 100 -7.12 1.64 -5.81
CA CYS A 100 -7.36 3.05 -5.55
C CYS A 100 -7.90 3.79 -6.77
N PHE A 101 -8.49 4.94 -6.51
CA PHE A 101 -8.85 5.94 -7.51
C PHE A 101 -8.11 7.25 -7.21
N HIS A 102 -7.42 7.80 -8.20
CA HIS A 102 -6.68 9.05 -8.03
C HIS A 102 -7.60 10.24 -8.27
N LEU A 103 -7.73 11.10 -7.26
CA LEU A 103 -8.63 12.24 -7.28
C LEU A 103 -7.95 13.42 -7.99
N THR A 104 -8.63 13.94 -9.02
CA THR A 104 -8.11 14.98 -9.91
C THR A 104 -8.93 16.26 -9.83
N ASN A 105 -10.26 16.18 -9.91
CA ASN A 105 -11.17 17.33 -10.00
C ASN A 105 -12.38 17.23 -9.06
N GLU A 106 -12.48 16.18 -8.26
CA GLU A 106 -13.58 15.94 -7.34
C GLU A 106 -13.69 17.06 -6.28
N LYS A 107 -14.93 17.36 -5.87
CA LYS A 107 -15.25 18.43 -4.90
C LYS A 107 -14.61 19.78 -5.27
N ALA A 108 -14.78 20.20 -6.53
CA ALA A 108 -14.22 21.44 -7.06
C ALA A 108 -12.69 21.53 -6.91
N GLY A 109 -12.00 20.39 -7.02
CA GLY A 109 -10.53 20.32 -6.92
C GLY A 109 -9.98 20.31 -5.50
N LYS A 110 -10.81 20.36 -4.45
CA LYS A 110 -10.36 20.32 -3.04
C LYS A 110 -9.57 19.05 -2.70
N LEU A 111 -9.84 17.96 -3.40
CA LEU A 111 -9.19 16.66 -3.22
C LEU A 111 -8.13 16.34 -4.27
N ARG A 112 -7.76 17.31 -5.11
CA ARG A 112 -6.74 17.11 -6.13
C ARG A 112 -5.43 16.63 -5.50
N GLY A 113 -4.89 15.54 -6.03
CA GLY A 113 -3.65 14.92 -5.53
C GLY A 113 -3.85 13.98 -4.35
N CYS A 114 -5.09 13.76 -3.90
CA CYS A 114 -5.44 12.66 -3.00
C CYS A 114 -5.71 11.37 -3.78
N VAL A 115 -5.74 10.26 -3.05
CA VAL A 115 -6.20 8.95 -3.55
C VAL A 115 -7.33 8.46 -2.67
N GLU A 116 -8.36 7.89 -3.27
CA GLU A 116 -9.40 7.15 -2.56
C GLU A 116 -9.08 5.67 -2.65
N LEU A 117 -8.90 5.02 -1.50
CA LEU A 117 -8.61 3.58 -1.42
C LEU A 117 -9.92 2.79 -1.38
N ASP A 118 -9.93 1.57 -1.93
CA ASP A 118 -11.07 0.66 -1.79
C ASP A 118 -11.26 0.30 -0.30
N PRO A 119 -12.38 0.68 0.35
CA PRO A 119 -12.60 0.41 1.77
C PRO A 119 -12.61 -1.07 2.14
N TYR A 120 -12.87 -1.98 1.19
CA TYR A 120 -12.83 -3.42 1.44
C TYR A 120 -11.41 -3.98 1.50
N SER A 121 -10.42 -3.23 1.01
CA SER A 121 -8.99 -3.58 1.04
C SER A 121 -8.24 -2.98 2.23
N VAL A 122 -8.93 -2.19 3.06
CA VAL A 122 -8.36 -1.39 4.14
C VAL A 122 -9.01 -1.79 5.47
N PRO A 123 -8.25 -2.20 6.50
CA PRO A 123 -8.81 -2.49 7.81
C PRO A 123 -9.58 -1.29 8.40
N GLU A 124 -10.69 -1.54 9.11
CA GLU A 124 -11.60 -0.49 9.61
C GLU A 124 -10.90 0.54 10.51
N VAL A 125 -9.86 0.14 11.25
CA VAL A 125 -9.04 1.03 12.09
C VAL A 125 -8.43 2.19 11.29
N PHE A 126 -8.23 2.04 9.98
CA PHE A 126 -7.73 3.11 9.11
C PHE A 126 -8.83 3.93 8.44
N LEU A 127 -10.10 3.52 8.54
CA LEU A 127 -11.24 4.20 7.90
C LEU A 127 -11.91 5.22 8.83
N PHE A 128 -11.79 5.01 10.15
CA PHE A 128 -12.36 5.88 11.16
C PHE A 128 -11.25 6.58 11.94
N THR A 129 -11.41 7.89 12.15
CA THR A 129 -10.61 8.66 13.11
C THR A 129 -11.41 8.73 14.40
N SER A 130 -10.83 8.26 15.50
CA SER A 130 -11.37 8.45 16.86
C SER A 130 -11.43 9.92 17.25
#